data_AF-A0A962MCH8-F1
#
_entry.id   AF-A0A962MCH8-F1
#
_cell.length_a   1.000
_cell.length_b   1.000
_cell.length_c   1.000
_cell.angle_alpha   90.00
_cell.angle_beta   90.00
_cell.angle_gamma   90.00
#
_symmetry.space_group_name_H-M   'P 1'
#
loop_
_entity.id
_entity.type
_entity.pdbx_description
1 polymer ?
#
loop_
_entity_poly.entity_id
_entity_poly.type
_entity_poly.pdbx_seq_one_letter_code
_entity_poly.pdbx_strand_id
1 'polypeptide(L)'
;VLGGMVMAYFLLDVSFRDFALRIPEAVSVTSLLIGVGKAPVFAALIALVGCYQGFHVSGGADSVGRQTTVSVVQAIFLVIVADAVFSVLFGMLGI
;
A
#
# COMPACT_ATOMS: atom_id res chain seq x y z
N VAL A 1 -2.46 -12.03 -5.72
CA VAL A 1 -3.23 -12.98 -6.57
C VAL A 1 -2.47 -14.29 -6.78
N LEU A 2 -1.31 -14.33 -7.45
CA LEU A 2 -0.60 -15.59 -7.75
C LEU A 2 -0.22 -16.43 -6.51
N GLY A 3 0.33 -15.80 -5.46
CA GLY A 3 0.65 -16.53 -4.22
C GLY A 3 -0.58 -17.13 -3.54
N GLY A 4 -1.70 -16.40 -3.51
CA GLY A 4 -2.98 -16.91 -3.01
C GLY A 4 -3.55 -18.05 -3.85
N MET A 5 -3.34 -18.00 -5.16
CA MET A 5 -3.74 -19.04 -6.10
C MET A 5 -2.94 -20.34 -5.89
N VAL A 6 -1.62 -20.23 -5.70
CA VAL A 6 -0.76 -21.38 -5.37
C VAL A 6 -1.15 -21.97 -4.01
N MET A 7 -1.40 -21.14 -2.99
CA MET A 7 -1.86 -21.61 -1.68
C MET A 7 -3.23 -22.28 -1.75
N ALA A 8 -4.19 -21.73 -2.50
CA ALA A 8 -5.52 -22.31 -2.66
C ALA A 8 -5.48 -23.68 -3.35
N TYR A 9 -4.57 -23.87 -4.31
CA TYR A 9 -4.33 -25.16 -4.92
C TYR A 9 -3.78 -26.18 -3.92
N PHE A 10 -2.77 -25.82 -3.12
CA PHE A 10 -2.13 -26.75 -2.18
C PHE A 10 -2.94 -27.02 -0.90
N LEU A 11 -3.70 -26.05 -0.38
CA LEU A 11 -4.42 -26.19 0.89
C LEU A 11 -5.90 -26.53 0.72
N LEU A 12 -6.54 -26.12 -0.39
CA LEU A 12 -7.98 -26.26 -0.60
C LEU A 12 -8.33 -27.14 -1.82
N ASP A 13 -7.34 -27.71 -2.53
CA ASP A 13 -7.52 -28.49 -3.77
C ASP A 13 -8.31 -27.72 -4.86
N VAL A 14 -8.27 -26.38 -4.82
CA VAL A 14 -8.97 -25.52 -5.77
C VAL A 14 -8.14 -25.40 -7.04
N SER A 15 -8.71 -25.77 -8.19
CA SER A 15 -8.01 -25.65 -9.46
C SER A 15 -7.74 -24.18 -9.82
N PHE A 16 -6.69 -23.94 -10.60
CA PHE A 16 -6.34 -22.60 -11.09
C PHE A 16 -7.49 -21.92 -11.86
N ARG A 17 -8.31 -22.71 -12.57
CA ARG A 17 -9.47 -22.21 -13.31
C ARG A 17 -10.58 -21.76 -12.37
N ASP A 18 -10.86 -22.55 -11.34
CA ASP A 18 -11.91 -22.23 -10.36
C ASP A 18 -11.56 -20.99 -9.55
N PHE A 19 -10.28 -20.84 -9.18
CA PHE A 19 -9.80 -19.62 -8.52
C PHE A 19 -9.96 -18.38 -9.42
N ALA A 20 -9.57 -18.49 -10.70
CA ALA A 20 -9.69 -17.38 -11.65
C ALA A 20 -11.14 -16.96 -11.92
N LEU A 21 -12.08 -17.92 -11.93
CA LEU A 21 -13.51 -17.65 -12.09
C LEU A 21 -14.14 -16.96 -10.86
N ARG A 22 -13.61 -17.23 -9.66
CA ARG A 22 -14.09 -16.66 -8.39
C ARG A 22 -13.57 -15.25 -8.09
N ILE A 23 -12.40 -14.87 -8.59
CA ILE A 23 -11.82 -13.52 -8.40
C ILE A 23 -12.78 -12.39 -8.79
N PRO A 24 -13.38 -12.37 -10.00
CA PRO A 24 -14.24 -11.25 -10.42
C PRO A 24 -15.56 -11.18 -9.64
N GLU A 25 -16.02 -12.28 -9.02
CA GLU A 25 -17.16 -12.26 -8.10
C GLU A 25 -16.79 -11.68 -6.72
N ALA A 26 -15.57 -11.95 -6.25
CA ALA A 26 -15.10 -11.51 -4.94
C ALA A 26 -14.50 -10.09 -4.94
N VAL A 27 -13.94 -9.64 -6.06
CA VAL A 27 -13.27 -8.34 -6.19
C VAL A 27 -14.02 -7.49 -7.21
N SER A 28 -14.73 -6.48 -6.72
CA SER A 28 -15.38 -5.51 -7.59
C SER A 28 -14.37 -4.64 -8.33
N VAL A 29 -14.74 -4.18 -9.53
CA VAL A 29 -13.96 -3.19 -10.30
C VAL A 29 -13.73 -1.92 -9.47
N THR A 30 -14.66 -1.60 -8.58
CA THR A 30 -14.57 -0.46 -7.68
C THR A 30 -13.41 -0.58 -6.68
N SER A 31 -13.17 -1.77 -6.13
CA SER A 31 -12.04 -2.01 -5.23
C SER A 31 -10.70 -1.82 -5.95
N LEU A 32 -10.62 -2.19 -7.23
CA LEU A 32 -9.45 -1.94 -8.08
C LEU A 32 -9.24 -0.44 -8.29
N LEU A 33 -10.30 0.28 -8.69
CA LEU A 33 -10.24 1.72 -8.96
C LEU A 33 -9.88 2.53 -7.71
N ILE A 34 -10.41 2.15 -6.54
CA ILE A 34 -10.04 2.76 -5.26
C ILE A 34 -8.56 2.54 -4.95
N GLY A 35 -8.06 1.32 -5.11
CA GLY A 35 -6.65 1.00 -4.89
C GLY A 35 -5.73 1.81 -5.81
N VAL A 36 -6.06 1.89 -7.10
CA VAL A 36 -5.31 2.69 -8.09
C VAL A 36 -5.40 4.18 -7.78
N GLY A 37 -6.55 4.68 -7.32
CA GLY A 37 -6.74 6.07 -6.92
C GLY A 37 -5.94 6.47 -5.66
N LYS A 38 -5.76 5.55 -4.70
CA LYS A 38 -4.93 5.78 -3.51
C LYS A 38 -3.43 5.79 -3.83
N ALA A 39 -2.99 5.00 -4.81
CA ALA A 39 -1.58 4.84 -5.18
C ALA A 39 -0.81 6.16 -5.43
N PRO A 40 -1.29 7.14 -6.23
CA PRO A 40 -0.58 8.40 -6.44
C PRO A 40 -0.48 9.23 -5.16
N VAL A 41 -1.46 9.15 -4.26
CA VAL A 41 -1.42 9.87 -2.98
C VAL A 41 -0.32 9.31 -2.08
N PHE A 42 -0.22 7.99 -1.98
CA PHE A 42 0.85 7.35 -1.21
C PHE A 42 2.24 7.62 -1.83
N ALA A 43 2.35 7.58 -3.16
CA ALA A 43 3.58 7.93 -3.85
C ALA A 43 4.02 9.37 -3.54
N ALA A 44 3.09 10.33 -3.58
CA ALA A 44 3.37 11.72 -3.25
C ALA A 44 3.82 11.89 -1.79
N LEU A 45 3.16 11.23 -0.83
CA LEU A 45 3.54 11.27 0.58
C LEU A 45 4.96 10.73 0.80
N ILE A 46 5.28 9.56 0.24
CA ILE A 46 6.59 8.94 0.39
C ILE A 46 7.68 9.82 -0.24
N ALA A 47 7.43 10.35 -1.44
CA ALA A 47 8.38 11.23 -2.13
C ALA A 47 8.63 12.52 -1.33
N LEU A 48 7.57 13.16 -0.83
CA LEU A 48 7.69 14.39 -0.06
C LEU A 48 8.45 14.18 1.26
N VAL A 49 8.12 13.12 2.01
CA VAL A 49 8.81 12.79 3.27
C VAL A 49 10.28 12.43 3.00
N GLY A 50 10.54 11.68 1.93
CA GLY A 50 11.89 11.35 1.47
C GLY A 50 12.72 12.59 1.17
N CYS A 51 12.19 13.51 0.34
CA CYS A 51 12.85 14.77 0.01
C CYS A 51 13.03 15.66 1.24
N TYR A 52 12.03 15.77 2.10
CA TYR A 52 12.07 16.61 3.30
C TYR A 52 13.20 16.20 4.25
N GLN A 53 13.33 14.90 4.50
CA GLN A 53 14.39 14.38 5.37
C GLN A 53 15.76 14.39 4.67
N GLY A 54 15.79 14.24 3.35
CA GLY A 54 17.00 14.41 2.54
C GLY A 54 17.59 15.82 2.63
N PHE A 55 16.74 16.86 2.63
CA PHE A 55 17.18 18.25 2.81
C PHE A 55 17.64 18.59 4.23
N HIS A 56 17.23 17.80 5.23
CA HIS A 56 17.62 17.96 6.64
C HIS A 56 18.89 17.17 7.02
N VAL A 57 19.56 16.53 6.06
CA VAL A 57 20.84 15.87 6.29
C VAL A 57 21.92 16.92 6.57
N SER A 58 22.70 16.72 7.63
CA SER A 58 23.78 17.64 8.03
C SER A 58 24.83 16.88 8.83
N GLY A 59 26.12 17.01 8.48
CA GLY A 59 27.22 16.41 9.25
C GLY A 59 27.68 15.03 8.79
N GLY A 60 27.65 14.73 7.48
CA GLY A 60 28.28 13.55 6.90
C GLY A 60 27.43 12.27 6.97
N ALA A 61 28.07 11.11 6.72
CA ALA A 61 27.40 9.83 6.47
C ALA A 61 26.54 9.32 7.64
N ASP A 62 26.93 9.57 8.90
CA ASP A 62 26.15 9.18 10.07
C ASP A 62 24.79 9.89 10.13
N SER A 63 24.74 11.16 9.72
CA SER A 63 23.50 11.92 9.66
C SER A 63 22.54 11.39 8.58
N VAL A 64 23.08 10.91 7.45
CA VAL A 64 22.30 10.33 6.36
C VAL A 64 21.57 9.08 6.84
N GLY A 65 22.26 8.17 7.53
CA GLY A 65 21.64 6.95 8.06
C GLY A 65 20.55 7.25 9.09
N ARG A 66 20.80 8.22 9.98
CA ARG A 66 19.82 8.68 10.98
C ARG A 66 18.57 9.25 10.31
N GLN A 67 18.73 10.19 9.39
CA GLN A 67 17.61 10.85 8.71
C GLN A 67 16.83 9.88 7.82
N THR A 68 17.52 8.92 7.17
CA THR A 68 16.86 7.89 6.36
C THR A 68 15.96 6.99 7.22
N THR A 69 16.41 6.59 8.41
CA THR A 69 15.60 5.78 9.33
C THR A 69 14.36 6.54 9.81
N VAL A 70 14.53 7.82 10.16
CA VAL A 70 13.39 8.68 10.55
C VAL A 70 12.43 8.87 9.38
N SER A 71 12.96 9.07 8.17
CA SER A 71 12.16 9.21 6.94
C SER A 71 11.27 8.00 6.68
N VAL A 72 11.81 6.78 6.78
CA VAL A 72 11.03 5.55 6.56
C VAL A 72 9.93 5.41 7.61
N VAL A 73 10.22 5.65 8.89
CA VAL A 73 9.21 5.55 9.95
C VAL A 73 8.11 6.59 9.77
N GLN A 74 8.46 7.85 9.46
CA GLN A 74 7.50 8.91 9.21
C GLN A 74 6.64 8.63 7.97
N ALA A 75 7.24 8.15 6.88
CA ALA A 75 6.54 7.82 5.66
C ALA A 75 5.53 6.68 5.89
N ILE A 76 5.94 5.60 6.56
CA ILE A 76 5.04 4.47 6.88
C ILE A 76 3.89 4.94 7.76
N PHE A 77 4.17 5.73 8.79
CA PHE A 77 3.13 6.27 9.68
C PHE A 77 2.11 7.12 8.93
N LEU A 78 2.58 8.05 8.09
CA LEU A 78 1.70 8.91 7.27
C LEU A 78 0.86 8.10 6.27
N VAL A 79 1.44 7.08 5.65
CA VAL A 79 0.71 6.19 4.73
C VAL A 79 -0.38 5.42 5.46
N ILE A 80 -0.11 4.87 6.66
CA ILE A 80 -1.12 4.16 7.47
C ILE A 80 -2.27 5.10 7.85
N VAL A 81 -1.96 6.31 8.32
CA VAL A 81 -2.98 7.30 8.70
C VAL A 81 -3.80 7.72 7.48
N ALA A 82 -3.14 8.01 6.35
CA ALA A 82 -3.82 8.35 5.11
C ALA A 82 -4.74 7.22 4.63
N ASP A 83 -4.27 5.97 4.65
CA ASP A 83 -5.08 4.81 4.28
C ASP A 83 -6.29 4.64 5.20
N ALA A 84 -6.13 4.79 6.52
CA ALA A 84 -7.23 4.72 7.47
C ALA A 84 -8.29 5.79 7.18
N VAL A 85 -7.87 7.03 6.89
CA VAL A 85 -8.78 8.11 6.49
C VAL A 85 -9.54 7.74 5.22
N PHE A 86 -8.84 7.28 4.17
CA PHE A 86 -9.52 6.86 2.95
C PHE A 86 -10.47 5.69 3.19
N SER A 87 -10.08 4.70 3.99
CA SER A 87 -10.89 3.52 4.28
C SER A 87 -12.17 3.88 5.05
N VAL A 88 -12.11 4.81 6.00
CA VAL A 88 -13.31 5.35 6.67
C VAL A 88 -14.16 6.15 5.68
N LEU A 89 -13.55 6.96 4.82
CA LEU A 89 -14.26 7.77 3.83
C LEU A 89 -15.02 6.90 2.81
N PHE A 90 -14.37 5.88 2.25
CA PHE A 90 -15.00 4.93 1.32
C PHE A 90 -16.09 4.10 2.02
N GLY A 91 -15.83 3.64 3.25
CA GLY A 91 -16.83 2.94 4.06
C GLY A 91 -18.08 3.79 4.34
N MET A 92 -17.92 5.09 4.61
CA MET A 92 -19.06 6.01 4.77
C MET A 92 -19.81 6.29 3.46
N LEU A 93 -19.11 6.29 2.32
CA LEU A 93 -19.70 6.45 0.99
C LEU A 93 -20.40 5.19 0.48
N GLY A 94 -20.35 4.08 1.23
CA GLY A 94 -20.98 2.81 0.86
C GLY A 94 -20.21 2.04 -0.22
N ILE A 95 -18.89 2.27 -0.32
CA ILE A 95 -18.01 1.70 -1.33
C ILE A 95 -16.92 0.82 -0.70
#